data_AF-U2P7A3-F1
#
_entry.id   AF-U2P7A3-F1
#
_cell.length_a   1.000
_cell.length_b   1.000
_cell.length_c   1.000
_cell.angle_alpha   90.00
_cell.angle_beta   90.00
_cell.angle_gamma   90.00
#
_symmetry.space_group_name_H-M   'P 1'
#
loop_
_entity.id
_entity.type
_entity.pdbx_description
1 polymer ?
#
loop_
_entity_poly.entity_id
_entity_poly.type
_entity_poly.pdbx_seq_one_letter_code
_entity_poly.pdbx_strand_id
1 'polypeptide(L)'
;DTGGITSNSSPVTPSGTGIVFNNGTGTVYGDVTLQEDITINQGESLTIRDGASLNTGDNKVTVNGGTLNGEDKITGTVKYTPSITTASLSEGKVNEEYDAFLTADGSEPIEWSVIQEDSLPTGLSLSKGGKITGKPTAPGDYVFTVTASNDVGSVSKELTITVKDVDPIYSIQNSGDINFADAIEGYTPEVKTITITNDGNQPITLDQPSSTSFDVGTLSKTELNVGETAEFTVQPKTGLLAGSYDEDIKITGTNNGQSTSSIVNVKFNVKHNAVKVERKDPTCTEKGNIEYWYCEACRKYFQDEALTKELKQEETILPATGHNLTKVDEKKPTVDAAGNIEYWYCEVCNKYFSDEKAEHEITLEDTIIAKLPKFVSGANQEWTKGSKDGLTFKIDTDIKEFKKVLVDGKELKDTDYDIKSGSTILTLKSSFLDTLSAGKHKIRFEFNTGSVEAYFTVKDKENSSQTESANTGVQNKYGLWIVLLLVAAGGLAGFGILSKRRKNHK
;
A
#
# COMPACT_ATOMS: atom_id res chain seq x y z
N ASP A 1 -15.49 88.97 50.36
CA ASP A 1 -14.11 89.46 50.49
C ASP A 1 -13.19 88.35 50.94
N THR A 2 -12.21 88.02 50.10
CA THR A 2 -11.18 87.01 50.35
C THR A 2 -9.96 87.71 50.96
N GLY A 3 -9.61 87.39 52.21
CA GLY A 3 -8.50 87.99 52.94
C GLY A 3 -7.12 87.52 52.46
N GLY A 4 -6.65 88.08 51.34
CA GLY A 4 -5.24 88.01 50.96
C GLY A 4 -4.38 88.99 51.77
N ILE A 5 -3.07 89.04 51.49
CA ILE A 5 -2.10 89.95 52.11
C ILE A 5 -2.28 91.38 51.56
N THR A 6 -3.47 91.94 51.80
CA THR A 6 -3.81 93.32 51.48
C THR A 6 -3.23 94.25 52.54
N SER A 7 -2.79 95.43 52.12
CA SER A 7 -1.93 96.32 52.89
C SER A 7 -2.66 97.00 54.06
N ASN A 8 -2.78 96.30 55.20
CA ASN A 8 -3.06 96.90 56.50
C ASN A 8 -1.90 96.67 57.45
N SER A 9 -1.17 97.73 57.76
CA SER A 9 -0.12 97.71 58.77
C SER A 9 -0.74 97.65 60.17
N SER A 10 -0.88 96.45 60.72
CA SER A 10 -1.07 96.28 62.17
C SER A 10 0.11 96.94 62.90
N PRO A 11 -0.14 97.73 63.95
CA PRO A 11 0.90 98.59 64.53
C PRO A 11 1.98 97.74 65.20
N VAL A 12 3.24 98.00 64.82
CA VAL A 12 4.42 97.43 65.50
C VAL A 12 4.36 97.83 66.97
N THR A 13 4.21 96.85 67.84
CA THR A 13 4.22 97.08 69.30
C THR A 13 5.61 97.58 69.74
N PRO A 14 5.74 98.30 70.88
CA PRO A 14 7.03 98.86 71.32
C PRO A 14 8.15 97.81 71.53
N SER A 15 7.81 96.53 71.61
CA SER A 15 8.70 95.37 71.70
C SER A 15 9.23 94.85 70.35
N GLY A 16 8.75 95.38 69.22
CA GLY A 16 9.16 94.92 67.88
C GLY A 16 8.53 93.59 67.44
N THR A 17 7.50 93.12 68.15
CA THR A 17 6.76 91.88 67.85
C THR A 17 5.52 92.16 66.98
N GLY A 18 5.31 91.35 65.92
CA GLY A 18 4.16 91.45 65.02
C GLY A 18 4.42 90.97 63.59
N ILE A 19 3.40 91.06 62.72
CA ILE A 19 3.51 90.79 61.28
C ILE A 19 3.39 92.10 60.52
N VAL A 20 4.34 92.38 59.62
CA VAL A 20 4.32 93.56 58.75
C VAL A 20 4.03 93.12 57.33
N PHE A 21 2.96 93.64 56.75
CA PHE A 21 2.57 93.40 55.36
C PHE A 21 2.93 94.61 54.48
N ASN A 22 3.60 94.36 53.36
CA ASN A 22 4.00 95.37 52.38
C ASN A 22 3.88 94.79 50.96
N ASN A 23 2.91 95.28 50.18
CA ASN A 23 2.69 94.93 48.77
C ASN A 23 2.79 93.41 48.48
N GLY A 24 1.93 92.60 49.12
CA GLY A 24 1.91 91.14 48.97
C GLY A 24 3.01 90.38 49.73
N THR A 25 3.97 91.07 50.36
CA THR A 25 5.00 90.44 51.20
C THR A 25 4.72 90.67 52.68
N GLY A 26 4.42 89.61 53.40
CA GLY A 26 4.37 89.56 54.87
C GLY A 26 5.71 89.17 55.49
N THR A 27 6.03 89.76 56.64
CA THR A 27 7.18 89.32 57.44
C THR A 27 6.87 89.32 58.93
N VAL A 28 7.15 88.21 59.59
CA VAL A 28 6.94 88.01 61.03
C VAL A 28 8.19 88.43 61.80
N TYR A 29 7.99 89.17 62.90
CA TYR A 29 9.03 89.62 63.83
C TYR A 29 8.70 89.15 65.25
N GLY A 30 9.69 88.52 65.91
CA GLY A 30 9.54 87.93 67.24
C GLY A 30 8.45 86.85 67.31
N ASP A 31 7.93 86.61 68.52
CA ASP A 31 6.90 85.58 68.74
C ASP A 31 5.50 86.17 68.53
N VAL A 32 4.73 85.59 67.61
CA VAL A 32 3.39 86.04 67.24
C VAL A 32 2.38 84.90 67.38
N THR A 33 1.18 85.20 67.88
CA THR A 33 0.01 84.31 67.77
C THR A 33 -1.02 84.92 66.83
N LEU A 34 -1.54 84.15 65.87
CA LEU A 34 -2.56 84.62 64.93
C LEU A 34 -3.89 84.92 65.64
N GLN A 35 -4.53 86.01 65.21
CA GLN A 35 -5.87 86.41 65.65
C GLN A 35 -6.94 86.13 64.59
N GLU A 36 -6.52 85.90 63.34
CA GLU A 36 -7.34 85.57 62.18
C GLU A 36 -6.53 84.69 61.20
N ASP A 37 -7.21 84.04 60.26
CA ASP A 37 -6.58 83.26 59.19
C ASP A 37 -5.75 84.14 58.26
N ILE A 38 -4.58 83.65 57.82
CA ILE A 38 -3.77 84.27 56.77
C ILE A 38 -3.87 83.44 55.50
N THR A 39 -4.20 84.08 54.37
CA THR A 39 -4.05 83.47 53.04
C THR A 39 -2.90 84.12 52.26
N ILE A 40 -1.96 83.31 51.79
CA ILE A 40 -0.83 83.67 50.95
C ILE A 40 -1.14 83.23 49.52
N ASN A 41 -1.64 84.15 48.70
CA ASN A 41 -2.05 83.88 47.33
C ASN A 41 -0.85 83.88 46.36
N GLN A 42 -1.09 83.51 45.11
CA GLN A 42 -0.07 83.51 44.07
C GLN A 42 0.62 84.88 43.94
N GLY A 43 1.95 84.88 44.04
CA GLY A 43 2.77 86.11 44.03
C GLY A 43 2.90 86.81 45.38
N GLU A 44 2.11 86.42 46.39
CA GLU A 44 2.30 86.84 47.77
C GLU A 44 3.34 85.94 48.47
N SER A 45 3.93 86.44 49.56
CA SER A 45 4.81 85.63 50.40
C SER A 45 4.68 85.97 51.88
N LEU A 46 4.94 85.01 52.76
CA LEU A 46 5.12 85.22 54.19
C LEU A 46 6.48 84.67 54.61
N THR A 47 7.29 85.48 55.29
CA THR A 47 8.60 85.07 55.80
C THR A 47 8.67 85.16 57.32
N ILE A 48 9.00 84.05 57.99
CA ILE A 48 9.29 84.00 59.42
C ILE A 48 10.80 84.14 59.59
N ARG A 49 11.24 85.29 60.09
CA ARG A 49 12.68 85.60 60.23
C ARG A 49 13.38 84.72 61.25
N ASP A 50 14.71 84.75 61.23
CA ASP A 50 15.51 84.10 62.28
C ASP A 50 15.28 84.81 63.61
N GLY A 51 15.05 84.02 64.67
CA GLY A 51 14.63 84.52 65.98
C GLY A 51 13.16 84.96 66.07
N ALA A 52 12.32 84.65 65.08
CA ALA A 52 10.86 84.83 65.14
C ALA A 52 10.14 83.47 65.14
N SER A 53 8.92 83.43 65.70
CA SER A 53 8.04 82.27 65.68
C SER A 53 6.58 82.67 65.42
N LEU A 54 5.80 81.74 64.86
CA LEU A 54 4.38 81.97 64.57
C LEU A 54 3.52 80.83 65.12
N ASN A 55 2.70 81.11 66.13
CA ASN A 55 1.68 80.19 66.59
C ASN A 55 0.35 80.50 65.88
N THR A 56 -0.29 79.52 65.25
CA THR A 56 -1.57 79.77 64.56
C THR A 56 -2.77 79.76 65.53
N GLY A 57 -2.63 79.15 66.71
CA GLY A 57 -3.75 78.93 67.63
C GLY A 57 -4.87 78.14 66.94
N ASP A 58 -6.10 78.62 67.07
CA ASP A 58 -7.27 78.06 66.38
C ASP A 58 -7.40 78.51 64.90
N ASN A 59 -6.57 79.47 64.46
CA ASN A 59 -6.51 79.94 63.07
C ASN A 59 -5.54 79.09 62.23
N LYS A 60 -5.49 79.33 60.92
CA LYS A 60 -4.58 78.67 59.97
C LYS A 60 -3.79 79.64 59.09
N VAL A 61 -2.61 79.19 58.65
CA VAL A 61 -1.93 79.75 57.48
C VAL A 61 -2.33 78.93 56.26
N THR A 62 -2.82 79.61 55.22
CA THR A 62 -3.32 79.03 53.98
C THR A 62 -2.40 79.46 52.83
N VAL A 63 -1.72 78.52 52.19
CA VAL A 63 -0.82 78.77 51.06
C VAL A 63 -1.52 78.40 49.76
N ASN A 64 -1.97 79.42 49.04
CA ASN A 64 -2.74 79.34 47.79
C ASN A 64 -1.86 79.77 46.61
N GLY A 65 -0.83 78.97 46.31
CA GLY A 65 0.18 79.26 45.29
C GLY A 65 1.18 80.38 45.63
N GLY A 66 1.13 80.93 46.85
CA GLY A 66 2.13 81.86 47.38
C GLY A 66 3.34 81.18 48.02
N THR A 67 4.31 81.96 48.52
CA THR A 67 5.56 81.44 49.10
C THR A 67 5.58 81.56 50.62
N LEU A 68 5.75 80.46 51.34
CA LEU A 68 5.96 80.43 52.79
C LEU A 68 7.43 80.12 53.11
N ASN A 69 8.13 81.02 53.78
CA ASN A 69 9.53 80.85 54.18
C ASN A 69 9.63 80.75 55.71
N GLY A 70 10.20 79.67 56.22
CA GLY A 70 10.35 79.43 57.67
C GLY A 70 9.17 78.70 58.31
N GLU A 71 8.56 77.75 57.60
CA GLU A 71 7.47 76.90 58.12
C GLU A 71 7.88 76.09 59.36
N ASP A 72 9.16 75.73 59.47
CA ASP A 72 9.77 75.09 60.65
C ASP A 72 9.63 75.91 61.95
N LYS A 73 9.34 77.20 61.83
CA LYS A 73 9.13 78.15 62.94
C LYS A 73 7.64 78.39 63.23
N ILE A 74 6.75 77.66 62.56
CA ILE A 74 5.30 77.72 62.76
C ILE A 74 4.88 76.58 63.70
N THR A 75 4.06 76.90 64.69
CA THR A 75 3.36 75.93 65.53
C THR A 75 1.86 76.05 65.28
N GLY A 76 1.23 74.98 64.78
CA GLY A 76 -0.21 74.98 64.49
C GLY A 76 -0.53 74.52 63.08
N THR A 77 -1.59 75.06 62.49
CA THR A 77 -2.16 74.58 61.23
C THR A 77 -1.66 75.39 60.04
N VAL A 78 -0.87 74.74 59.17
CA VAL A 78 -0.56 75.23 57.82
C VAL A 78 -1.29 74.34 56.82
N LYS A 79 -1.89 74.94 55.79
CA LYS A 79 -2.56 74.23 54.68
C LYS A 79 -2.11 74.74 53.32
N TYR A 80 -2.00 73.82 52.36
CA TYR A 80 -1.54 74.07 51.01
C TYR A 80 -2.60 73.68 49.98
N THR A 81 -2.82 74.52 48.96
CA THR A 81 -3.55 74.11 47.75
C THR A 81 -2.80 73.00 47.02
N PRO A 82 -3.49 72.13 46.25
CA PRO A 82 -2.83 71.08 45.50
C PRO A 82 -1.88 71.62 44.43
N SER A 83 -0.82 70.86 44.14
CA SER A 83 0.17 71.13 43.08
C SER A 83 0.44 69.83 42.31
N ILE A 84 0.00 69.73 41.04
CA ILE A 84 0.03 68.46 40.29
C ILE A 84 1.46 68.11 39.83
N THR A 85 2.06 67.15 40.55
CA THR A 85 3.40 66.60 40.31
C THR A 85 3.46 65.61 39.15
N THR A 86 2.33 65.04 38.73
CA THR A 86 2.24 64.12 37.57
C THR A 86 2.92 64.74 36.34
N ALA A 87 4.07 64.21 35.92
CA ALA A 87 4.87 64.77 34.83
C ALA A 87 4.40 64.28 33.45
N SER A 88 4.12 62.98 33.33
CA SER A 88 3.60 62.30 32.16
C SER A 88 2.85 61.04 32.59
N LEU A 89 2.13 60.43 31.64
CA LEU A 89 1.46 59.14 31.81
C LEU A 89 2.07 58.13 30.83
N SER A 90 2.01 56.84 31.16
CA SER A 90 2.43 55.78 30.26
C SER A 90 1.48 55.66 29.08
N GLU A 91 1.99 55.20 27.94
CA GLU A 91 1.15 54.81 26.80
C GLU A 91 0.21 53.65 27.20
N GLY A 92 -0.99 53.62 26.64
CA GLY A 92 -1.92 52.49 26.71
C GLY A 92 -1.94 51.71 25.40
N LYS A 93 -2.54 50.52 25.42
CA LYS A 93 -2.82 49.72 24.22
C LYS A 93 -4.30 49.35 24.16
N VAL A 94 -4.88 49.33 22.96
CA VAL A 94 -6.29 48.96 22.75
C VAL A 94 -6.61 47.60 23.39
N ASN A 95 -7.69 47.52 24.16
CA ASN A 95 -8.17 46.34 24.90
C ASN A 95 -7.23 45.74 25.97
N GLU A 96 -6.02 46.28 26.16
CA GLU A 96 -5.14 45.95 27.28
C GLU A 96 -5.54 46.71 28.55
N GLU A 97 -5.15 46.20 29.71
CA GLU A 97 -5.46 46.84 31.00
C GLU A 97 -4.55 48.04 31.24
N TYR A 98 -5.15 49.18 31.58
CA TYR A 98 -4.45 50.41 31.94
C TYR A 98 -4.61 50.68 33.43
N ASP A 99 -3.49 50.97 34.10
CA ASP A 99 -3.42 51.34 35.52
C ASP A 99 -2.37 52.44 35.69
N ALA A 100 -2.82 53.64 36.06
CA ALA A 100 -1.94 54.77 36.37
C ALA A 100 -2.46 55.58 37.56
N PHE A 101 -1.57 56.26 38.27
CA PHE A 101 -1.90 57.14 39.38
C PHE A 101 -1.50 58.58 39.08
N LEU A 102 -2.43 59.49 39.28
CA LEU A 102 -2.16 60.92 39.37
C LEU A 102 -1.62 61.26 40.76
N THR A 103 -0.61 62.12 40.79
CA THR A 103 0.03 62.62 42.00
C THR A 103 -0.01 64.15 42.04
N ALA A 104 -0.16 64.67 43.26
CA ALA A 104 -0.07 66.08 43.61
C ALA A 104 0.46 66.22 45.04
N ASP A 105 1.24 67.27 45.29
CA ASP A 105 1.55 67.74 46.64
C ASP A 105 0.41 68.63 47.15
N GLY A 106 0.22 68.77 48.46
CA GLY A 106 -0.76 69.65 49.07
C GLY A 106 -1.29 69.13 50.40
N SER A 107 -2.31 69.77 50.97
CA SER A 107 -3.01 69.24 52.14
C SER A 107 -4.05 68.19 51.74
N GLU A 108 -4.07 67.07 52.46
CA GLU A 108 -5.06 65.99 52.28
C GLU A 108 -6.41 66.32 52.96
N PRO A 109 -7.55 65.77 52.48
CA PRO A 109 -7.67 64.88 51.33
C PRO A 109 -7.65 65.64 49.99
N ILE A 110 -6.88 65.14 49.02
CA ILE A 110 -6.91 65.59 47.62
C ILE A 110 -7.89 64.72 46.82
N GLU A 111 -9.00 65.32 46.37
CA GLU A 111 -9.92 64.70 45.41
C GLU A 111 -9.59 65.11 43.98
N TRP A 112 -9.70 64.14 43.06
CA TRP A 112 -9.46 64.30 41.63
C TRP A 112 -10.74 64.25 40.81
N SER A 113 -10.78 65.05 39.75
CA SER A 113 -11.80 65.00 38.70
C SER A 113 -11.20 65.29 37.31
N VAL A 114 -11.94 64.97 36.26
CA VAL A 114 -11.65 65.37 34.88
C VAL A 114 -12.69 66.41 34.45
N ILE A 115 -12.28 67.47 33.75
CA ILE A 115 -13.18 68.58 33.39
C ILE A 115 -14.22 68.16 32.34
N GLN A 116 -13.86 67.22 31.45
CA GLN A 116 -14.74 66.65 30.43
C GLN A 116 -14.52 65.13 30.41
N GLU A 117 -15.49 64.34 30.86
CA GLU A 117 -15.33 62.88 30.96
C GLU A 117 -15.03 62.24 29.59
N ASP A 118 -15.67 62.72 28.52
CA ASP A 118 -15.46 62.29 27.12
C ASP A 118 -14.06 62.62 26.55
N SER A 119 -13.20 63.34 27.29
CA SER A 119 -11.81 63.61 26.87
C SER A 119 -10.81 62.53 27.28
N LEU A 120 -11.17 61.64 28.22
CA LEU A 120 -10.40 60.45 28.51
C LEU A 120 -10.56 59.41 27.37
N PRO A 121 -9.57 58.54 27.13
CA PRO A 121 -9.73 57.43 26.19
C PRO A 121 -10.94 56.56 26.55
N THR A 122 -11.84 56.33 25.59
CA THR A 122 -13.06 55.53 25.78
C THR A 122 -12.73 54.17 26.41
N GLY A 123 -13.36 53.87 27.55
CA GLY A 123 -13.09 52.66 28.32
C GLY A 123 -12.10 52.82 29.47
N LEU A 124 -11.51 54.00 29.65
CA LEU A 124 -10.83 54.42 30.88
C LEU A 124 -11.76 55.24 31.79
N SER A 125 -11.42 55.29 33.08
CA SER A 125 -12.13 56.08 34.09
C SER A 125 -11.14 56.63 35.12
N LEU A 126 -11.40 57.84 35.63
CA LEU A 126 -10.65 58.46 36.72
C LEU A 126 -11.44 58.35 38.03
N SER A 127 -10.83 57.78 39.05
CA SER A 127 -11.37 57.76 40.42
C SER A 127 -11.04 59.03 41.20
N LYS A 128 -11.86 59.37 42.20
CA LYS A 128 -11.60 60.49 43.12
C LYS A 128 -10.23 60.43 43.82
N GLY A 129 -9.66 59.24 44.00
CA GLY A 129 -8.32 59.03 44.57
C GLY A 129 -7.17 59.15 43.57
N GLY A 130 -7.40 59.71 42.37
CA GLY A 130 -6.36 59.96 41.37
C GLY A 130 -5.99 58.75 40.52
N LYS A 131 -6.58 57.58 40.74
CA LYS A 131 -6.29 56.38 39.94
C LYS A 131 -7.08 56.41 38.61
N ILE A 132 -6.39 56.27 37.49
CA ILE A 132 -6.96 56.05 36.15
C ILE A 132 -6.89 54.55 35.85
N THR A 133 -8.05 53.95 35.56
CA THR A 133 -8.15 52.50 35.26
C THR A 133 -9.14 52.18 34.15
N GLY A 134 -8.87 51.13 33.39
CA GLY A 134 -9.81 50.55 32.43
C GLY A 134 -9.14 49.83 31.28
N LYS A 135 -9.82 49.77 30.14
CA LYS A 135 -9.30 49.23 28.88
C LYS A 135 -9.67 50.17 27.73
N PRO A 136 -8.72 50.86 27.09
CA PRO A 136 -9.07 51.83 26.06
C PRO A 136 -9.52 51.10 24.78
N THR A 137 -10.54 51.59 24.10
CA THR A 137 -11.18 50.87 22.97
C THR A 137 -10.78 51.38 21.59
N ALA A 138 -10.02 52.47 21.48
CA ALA A 138 -9.58 53.06 20.22
C ALA A 138 -8.18 53.67 20.36
N PRO A 139 -7.35 53.60 19.30
CA PRO A 139 -6.03 54.22 19.29
C PRO A 139 -6.12 55.73 19.03
N GLY A 140 -5.19 56.50 19.59
CA GLY A 140 -5.13 57.95 19.44
C GLY A 140 -4.37 58.65 20.57
N ASP A 141 -4.10 59.94 20.38
CA ASP A 141 -3.56 60.81 21.42
C ASP A 141 -4.71 61.56 22.10
N TYR A 142 -4.97 61.23 23.37
CA TYR A 142 -6.07 61.80 24.15
C TYR A 142 -5.53 62.85 25.11
N VAL A 143 -5.86 64.11 24.84
CA VAL A 143 -5.50 65.27 25.67
C VAL A 143 -6.69 65.64 26.55
N PHE A 144 -6.49 65.63 27.87
CA PHE A 144 -7.54 65.90 28.85
C PHE A 144 -7.02 66.73 30.02
N THR A 145 -7.92 67.50 30.62
CA THR A 145 -7.58 68.34 31.79
C THR A 145 -8.14 67.73 33.06
N VAL A 146 -7.24 67.41 33.98
CA VAL A 146 -7.58 66.96 35.34
C VAL A 146 -7.55 68.13 36.31
N THR A 147 -8.34 68.04 37.37
CA THR A 147 -8.35 68.98 38.50
C THR A 147 -8.06 68.21 39.78
N ALA A 148 -7.07 68.66 40.54
CA ALA A 148 -6.82 68.24 41.92
C ALA A 148 -7.40 69.31 42.85
N SER A 149 -8.17 68.90 43.85
CA SER A 149 -8.88 69.81 44.77
C SER A 149 -8.86 69.32 46.21
N ASN A 150 -8.76 70.24 47.15
CA ASN A 150 -8.90 69.99 48.59
C ASN A 150 -9.71 71.12 49.26
N ASP A 151 -9.73 71.19 50.60
CA ASP A 151 -10.48 72.22 51.33
C ASP A 151 -9.87 73.64 51.27
N VAL A 152 -8.72 73.78 50.62
CA VAL A 152 -7.99 75.04 50.42
C VAL A 152 -8.31 75.65 49.06
N GLY A 153 -8.37 74.83 48.02
CA GLY A 153 -8.57 75.25 46.64
C GLY A 153 -8.32 74.13 45.63
N SER A 154 -8.13 74.51 44.38
CA SER A 154 -7.90 73.56 43.29
C SER A 154 -6.89 74.07 42.26
N VAL A 155 -6.25 73.12 41.57
CA VAL A 155 -5.40 73.38 40.41
C VAL A 155 -5.77 72.41 39.29
N SER A 156 -5.67 72.87 38.05
CA SER A 156 -5.91 72.04 36.87
C SER A 156 -4.64 71.89 36.03
N LYS A 157 -4.46 70.73 35.41
CA LYS A 157 -3.34 70.44 34.52
C LYS A 157 -3.81 69.62 33.33
N GLU A 158 -3.34 69.98 32.15
CA GLU A 158 -3.50 69.19 30.93
C GLU A 158 -2.51 68.00 30.97
N LEU A 159 -3.01 66.81 30.65
CA LEU A 159 -2.25 65.57 30.55
C LEU A 159 -2.65 64.85 29.25
N THR A 160 -1.76 63.99 28.77
CA THR A 160 -1.98 63.19 27.56
C THR A 160 -1.82 61.71 27.87
N ILE A 161 -2.74 60.88 27.37
CA ILE A 161 -2.54 59.43 27.22
C ILE A 161 -2.52 59.13 25.73
N THR A 162 -1.41 58.60 25.25
CA THR A 162 -1.30 58.01 23.92
C THR A 162 -1.75 56.55 24.00
N VAL A 163 -2.80 56.18 23.28
CA VAL A 163 -3.24 54.79 23.10
C VAL A 163 -2.72 54.29 21.76
N LYS A 164 -1.86 53.28 21.78
CA LYS A 164 -1.47 52.53 20.58
C LYS A 164 -2.52 51.48 20.24
N ASP A 165 -2.58 51.13 18.97
CA ASP A 165 -3.31 49.92 18.55
C ASP A 165 -2.57 48.66 19.00
N VAL A 166 -3.22 47.51 18.90
CA VAL A 166 -2.56 46.21 19.10
C VAL A 166 -1.66 45.87 17.91
N ASP A 167 -0.53 45.23 18.17
CA ASP A 167 0.40 44.81 17.11
C ASP A 167 -0.31 43.79 16.17
N PRO A 168 -0.14 43.89 14.84
CA PRO A 168 -0.85 43.02 13.89
C PRO A 168 -0.31 41.58 13.94
N ILE A 169 -1.22 40.64 14.17
CA ILE A 169 -0.95 39.19 14.24
C ILE A 169 -1.61 38.53 13.04
N TYR A 170 -0.79 37.92 12.18
CA TYR A 170 -1.22 37.10 11.05
C TYR A 170 -1.01 35.63 11.39
N SER A 171 -2.08 34.90 11.68
CA SER A 171 -2.03 33.49 12.06
C SER A 171 -3.18 32.71 11.43
N ILE A 172 -2.94 31.43 11.15
CA ILE A 172 -3.96 30.47 10.72
C ILE A 172 -3.77 29.12 11.41
N GLN A 173 -4.86 28.56 11.94
CA GLN A 173 -4.92 27.18 12.45
C GLN A 173 -5.57 26.25 11.43
N ASN A 174 -5.28 24.96 11.55
CA ASN A 174 -5.90 23.90 10.76
C ASN A 174 -6.57 22.85 11.67
N SER A 175 -7.45 22.02 11.09
CA SER A 175 -8.22 20.98 11.80
C SER A 175 -7.42 19.74 12.24
N GLY A 176 -6.10 19.68 11.96
CA GLY A 176 -5.21 18.57 12.27
C GLY A 176 -4.89 17.67 11.07
N ASP A 177 -3.87 16.81 11.27
CA ASP A 177 -3.36 15.87 10.28
C ASP A 177 -4.39 14.82 9.85
N ILE A 178 -4.32 14.41 8.58
CA ILE A 178 -5.28 13.50 7.96
C ILE A 178 -4.61 12.15 7.68
N ASN A 179 -5.08 11.12 8.39
CA ASN A 179 -4.75 9.72 8.07
C ASN A 179 -5.96 9.07 7.36
N PHE A 180 -5.76 8.61 6.14
CA PHE A 180 -6.70 7.74 5.43
C PHE A 180 -6.51 6.28 5.86
N ALA A 181 -7.57 5.48 5.78
CA ALA A 181 -7.46 4.05 6.03
C ALA A 181 -6.60 3.36 4.95
N ASP A 182 -5.88 2.30 5.33
CA ASP A 182 -5.22 1.41 4.37
C ASP A 182 -6.23 0.89 3.34
N ALA A 183 -5.89 0.95 2.06
CA ALA A 183 -6.74 0.42 0.98
C ALA A 183 -5.94 -0.47 0.04
N ILE A 184 -6.62 -1.33 -0.72
CA ILE A 184 -5.98 -2.19 -1.74
C ILE A 184 -6.00 -1.48 -3.10
N GLU A 185 -4.99 -1.67 -3.95
CA GLU A 185 -4.95 -1.16 -5.33
C GLU A 185 -6.31 -1.37 -6.06
N GLY A 186 -6.87 -0.29 -6.63
CA GLY A 186 -8.25 -0.28 -7.18
C GLY A 186 -9.34 0.26 -6.22
N TYR A 187 -8.94 0.85 -5.09
CA TYR A 187 -9.83 1.49 -4.12
C TYR A 187 -10.68 2.65 -4.71
N THR A 188 -11.79 2.93 -4.04
CA THR A 188 -12.53 4.19 -4.19
C THR A 188 -11.98 5.19 -3.16
N PRO A 189 -11.52 6.39 -3.54
CA PRO A 189 -11.02 7.37 -2.59
C PRO A 189 -12.07 7.78 -1.55
N GLU A 190 -11.65 7.85 -0.28
CA GLU A 190 -12.38 8.55 0.77
C GLU A 190 -12.10 10.07 0.64
N VAL A 191 -13.12 10.90 0.85
CA VAL A 191 -12.98 12.35 0.87
C VAL A 191 -13.03 12.83 2.32
N LYS A 192 -12.04 13.63 2.73
CA LYS A 192 -12.00 14.29 4.04
C LYS A 192 -11.96 15.80 3.87
N THR A 193 -12.40 16.54 4.88
CA THR A 193 -12.38 18.00 4.90
C THR A 193 -11.29 18.49 5.84
N ILE A 194 -10.55 19.51 5.40
CA ILE A 194 -9.65 20.31 6.23
C ILE A 194 -10.30 21.67 6.42
N THR A 195 -10.45 22.08 7.68
CA THR A 195 -10.92 23.42 8.06
C THR A 195 -9.72 24.28 8.45
N ILE A 196 -9.65 25.50 7.90
CA ILE A 196 -8.66 26.53 8.20
C ILE A 196 -9.36 27.69 8.90
N THR A 197 -8.83 28.14 10.04
CA THR A 197 -9.38 29.25 10.83
C THR A 197 -8.37 30.39 10.87
N ASN A 198 -8.82 31.63 10.66
CA ASN A 198 -7.99 32.81 10.95
C ASN A 198 -8.02 33.09 12.48
N ASP A 199 -6.96 32.71 13.19
CA ASP A 199 -6.76 32.97 14.62
C ASP A 199 -5.88 34.21 14.89
N GLY A 200 -5.53 34.97 13.85
CA GLY A 200 -4.88 36.28 13.97
C GLY A 200 -5.84 37.40 14.40
N ASN A 201 -5.32 38.63 14.46
CA ASN A 201 -6.14 39.84 14.68
C ASN A 201 -6.31 40.70 13.42
N GLN A 202 -5.78 40.26 12.28
CA GLN A 202 -5.94 40.87 10.96
C GLN A 202 -6.71 39.93 10.02
N PRO A 203 -7.44 40.44 9.01
CA PRO A 203 -7.96 39.60 7.94
C PRO A 203 -6.82 38.96 7.13
N ILE A 204 -7.11 37.90 6.37
CA ILE A 204 -6.11 37.18 5.57
C ILE A 204 -6.71 36.64 4.27
N THR A 205 -5.93 36.66 3.19
CA THR A 205 -6.27 36.00 1.92
C THR A 205 -5.46 34.72 1.78
N LEU A 206 -6.13 33.57 1.75
CA LEU A 206 -5.55 32.25 1.57
C LEU A 206 -5.21 31.98 0.10
N ASP A 207 -4.05 31.35 -0.11
CA ASP A 207 -3.70 30.75 -1.41
C ASP A 207 -4.30 29.35 -1.53
N GLN A 208 -4.70 28.95 -2.74
CA GLN A 208 -5.21 27.60 -2.99
C GLN A 208 -4.12 26.54 -2.77
N PRO A 209 -4.26 25.62 -1.78
CA PRO A 209 -3.31 24.54 -1.57
C PRO A 209 -3.32 23.51 -2.71
N SER A 210 -2.22 22.75 -2.83
CA SER A 210 -2.06 21.68 -3.82
C SER A 210 -1.16 20.54 -3.29
N SER A 211 -1.23 19.36 -3.92
CA SER A 211 -0.49 18.15 -3.54
C SER A 211 -0.17 17.27 -4.77
N THR A 212 0.88 16.46 -4.67
CA THR A 212 1.30 15.53 -5.72
C THR A 212 0.49 14.23 -5.71
N SER A 213 0.23 13.61 -4.56
CA SER A 213 -0.48 12.32 -4.47
C SER A 213 -1.96 12.45 -4.05
N PHE A 214 -2.37 13.60 -3.54
CA PHE A 214 -3.74 13.88 -3.13
C PHE A 214 -4.40 14.89 -4.08
N ASP A 215 -5.68 14.69 -4.39
CA ASP A 215 -6.49 15.73 -5.01
C ASP A 215 -6.95 16.68 -3.91
N VAL A 216 -6.74 17.97 -4.14
CA VAL A 216 -7.07 19.05 -3.21
C VAL A 216 -8.20 19.87 -3.83
N GLY A 217 -9.33 19.91 -3.14
CA GLY A 217 -10.52 20.65 -3.56
C GLY A 217 -10.32 22.16 -3.47
N THR A 218 -11.18 22.91 -4.16
CA THR A 218 -11.21 24.37 -4.07
C THR A 218 -11.54 24.83 -2.66
N LEU A 219 -10.85 25.86 -2.17
CA LEU A 219 -11.22 26.58 -0.95
C LEU A 219 -12.65 27.11 -1.03
N SER A 220 -13.45 26.86 0.01
CA SER A 220 -14.83 27.38 0.12
C SER A 220 -14.88 28.91 0.25
N LYS A 221 -13.79 29.51 0.78
CA LYS A 221 -13.58 30.95 0.90
C LYS A 221 -12.08 31.25 0.85
N THR A 222 -11.67 32.30 0.15
CA THR A 222 -10.26 32.75 0.10
C THR A 222 -9.96 33.87 1.08
N GLU A 223 -10.90 34.79 1.32
CA GLU A 223 -10.72 35.91 2.25
C GLU A 223 -11.38 35.61 3.61
N LEU A 224 -10.59 35.59 4.68
CA LEU A 224 -11.03 35.33 6.06
C LEU A 224 -10.82 36.55 6.94
N ASN A 225 -11.91 37.11 7.46
CA ASN A 225 -11.87 38.01 8.60
C ASN A 225 -11.46 37.25 9.87
N VAL A 226 -11.14 37.97 10.94
CA VAL A 226 -10.77 37.40 12.24
C VAL A 226 -11.85 36.43 12.73
N GLY A 227 -11.45 35.20 13.07
CA GLY A 227 -12.34 34.14 13.54
C GLY A 227 -13.18 33.43 12.46
N GLU A 228 -13.11 33.84 11.19
CA GLU A 228 -13.77 33.11 10.09
C GLU A 228 -12.99 31.85 9.69
N THR A 229 -13.70 30.92 9.04
CA THR A 229 -13.17 29.66 8.54
C THR A 229 -13.30 29.51 7.03
N ALA A 230 -12.32 28.83 6.42
CA ALA A 230 -12.40 28.25 5.08
C ALA A 230 -12.31 26.73 5.19
N GLU A 231 -12.84 26.02 4.21
CA GLU A 231 -12.73 24.57 4.11
C GLU A 231 -12.28 24.16 2.71
N PHE A 232 -11.52 23.08 2.62
CA PHE A 232 -11.26 22.39 1.36
C PHE A 232 -11.27 20.88 1.59
N THR A 233 -11.57 20.12 0.54
CA THR A 233 -11.51 18.66 0.59
C THR A 233 -10.13 18.14 0.21
N VAL A 234 -9.77 16.98 0.76
CA VAL A 234 -8.61 16.21 0.36
C VAL A 234 -9.04 14.75 0.16
N GLN A 235 -8.52 14.10 -0.88
CA GLN A 235 -8.69 12.67 -1.14
C GLN A 235 -7.41 12.11 -1.79
N PRO A 236 -7.06 10.82 -1.60
CA PRO A 236 -6.01 10.21 -2.41
C PRO A 236 -6.42 10.19 -3.88
N LYS A 237 -5.48 10.48 -4.80
CA LYS A 237 -5.72 10.37 -6.25
C LYS A 237 -6.14 8.94 -6.60
N THR A 238 -6.92 8.75 -7.66
CA THR A 238 -7.24 7.41 -8.15
C THR A 238 -6.05 6.77 -8.85
N GLY A 239 -5.90 5.45 -8.70
CA GLY A 239 -4.85 4.69 -9.41
C GLY A 239 -3.43 4.86 -8.87
N LEU A 240 -3.26 5.33 -7.63
CA LEU A 240 -1.97 5.18 -6.94
C LEU A 240 -1.64 3.69 -6.81
N LEU A 241 -0.36 3.36 -7.05
CA LEU A 241 0.16 2.00 -6.90
C LEU A 241 0.40 1.69 -5.42
N ALA A 242 0.65 0.42 -5.11
CA ALA A 242 1.03 0.00 -3.78
C ALA A 242 2.26 0.77 -3.26
N GLY A 243 2.15 1.32 -2.05
CA GLY A 243 3.13 2.22 -1.46
C GLY A 243 2.54 3.09 -0.36
N SER A 244 3.44 3.74 0.40
CA SER A 244 3.07 4.74 1.41
C SER A 244 3.22 6.14 0.83
N TYR A 245 2.15 6.92 0.95
CA TYR A 245 2.05 8.31 0.53
C TYR A 245 1.91 9.17 1.79
N ASP A 246 2.85 10.08 2.00
CA ASP A 246 3.01 10.91 3.20
C ASP A 246 3.44 12.30 2.70
N GLU A 247 2.52 13.25 2.66
CA GLU A 247 2.73 14.58 2.08
C GLU A 247 2.26 15.71 3.01
N ASP A 248 3.06 16.76 3.09
CA ASP A 248 2.72 18.00 3.80
C ASP A 248 1.99 18.95 2.86
N ILE A 249 0.68 19.14 3.06
CA ILE A 249 -0.09 20.19 2.41
C ILE A 249 0.16 21.50 3.15
N LYS A 250 0.94 22.38 2.54
CA LYS A 250 1.17 23.74 3.05
C LYS A 250 0.04 24.66 2.63
N ILE A 251 -0.65 25.25 3.61
CA ILE A 251 -1.60 26.34 3.43
C ILE A 251 -0.88 27.65 3.72
N THR A 252 -0.90 28.59 2.79
CA THR A 252 -0.38 29.96 2.99
C THR A 252 -1.53 30.95 3.00
N GLY A 253 -1.35 32.03 3.75
CA GLY A 253 -2.20 33.20 3.67
C GLY A 253 -1.37 34.48 3.75
N THR A 254 -1.85 35.53 3.09
CA THR A 254 -1.16 36.81 2.99
C THR A 254 -2.09 37.99 3.26
N ASN A 255 -1.53 39.07 3.81
CA ASN A 255 -2.17 40.39 3.89
C ASN A 255 -1.07 41.46 4.04
N ASN A 256 -1.19 42.60 3.35
CA ASN A 256 -0.27 43.74 3.42
C ASN A 256 1.23 43.38 3.27
N GLY A 257 1.53 42.35 2.47
CA GLY A 257 2.89 41.85 2.24
C GLY A 257 3.48 41.01 3.38
N GLN A 258 2.73 40.77 4.46
CA GLN A 258 3.03 39.75 5.45
C GLN A 258 2.41 38.41 5.06
N SER A 259 3.06 37.32 5.46
CA SER A 259 2.62 35.96 5.16
C SER A 259 2.65 35.11 6.42
N THR A 260 1.67 34.22 6.55
CA THR A 260 1.68 33.14 7.54
C THR A 260 1.35 31.80 6.84
N SER A 261 1.64 30.69 7.50
CA SER A 261 1.36 29.37 6.93
C SER A 261 1.10 28.32 7.99
N SER A 262 0.19 27.41 7.68
CA SER A 262 -0.06 26.18 8.43
C SER A 262 0.25 24.97 7.54
N ILE A 263 0.57 23.84 8.15
CA ILE A 263 0.85 22.58 7.44
C ILE A 263 -0.12 21.52 7.98
N VAL A 264 -0.75 20.79 7.07
CA VAL A 264 -1.48 19.57 7.37
C VAL A 264 -0.71 18.42 6.74
N ASN A 265 -0.26 17.47 7.55
CA ASN A 265 0.33 16.26 7.04
C ASN A 265 -0.79 15.27 6.66
N VAL A 266 -0.68 14.66 5.47
CA VAL A 266 -1.69 13.78 4.89
C VAL A 266 -1.07 12.43 4.53
N LYS A 267 -1.60 11.36 5.11
CA LYS A 267 -1.09 9.99 4.92
C LYS A 267 -2.13 9.06 4.33
N PHE A 268 -1.68 8.23 3.39
CA PHE A 268 -2.43 7.14 2.82
C PHE A 268 -1.50 6.00 2.41
N ASN A 269 -1.93 4.76 2.58
CA ASN A 269 -1.12 3.59 2.29
C ASN A 269 -1.91 2.61 1.42
N VAL A 270 -1.39 2.36 0.23
CA VAL A 270 -1.96 1.43 -0.72
C VAL A 270 -1.26 0.09 -0.56
N LYS A 271 -2.03 -0.94 -0.23
CA LYS A 271 -1.61 -2.33 -0.18
C LYS A 271 -1.76 -2.96 -1.58
N HIS A 272 -0.81 -3.81 -1.91
CA HIS A 272 -0.88 -4.68 -3.08
C HIS A 272 -2.14 -5.57 -3.07
N ASN A 273 -2.70 -5.83 -4.25
CA ASN A 273 -3.78 -6.81 -4.44
C ASN A 273 -3.20 -8.18 -4.82
N ALA A 274 -2.82 -8.98 -3.81
CA ALA A 274 -2.12 -10.26 -3.98
C ALA A 274 -3.06 -11.41 -4.35
N VAL A 275 -2.76 -12.11 -5.45
CA VAL A 275 -3.35 -13.42 -5.78
C VAL A 275 -2.27 -14.49 -5.63
N LYS A 276 -2.52 -15.51 -4.80
CA LYS A 276 -1.62 -16.66 -4.67
C LYS A 276 -1.71 -17.56 -5.91
N VAL A 277 -0.56 -17.93 -6.48
CA VAL A 277 -0.43 -18.91 -7.54
C VAL A 277 0.22 -20.17 -6.98
N GLU A 278 -0.54 -21.26 -6.97
CA GLU A 278 -0.08 -22.57 -6.50
C GLU A 278 1.02 -23.14 -7.40
N ARG A 279 1.95 -23.89 -6.80
CA ARG A 279 3.03 -24.59 -7.50
C ARG A 279 2.48 -25.60 -8.52
N LYS A 280 3.03 -25.58 -9.73
CA LYS A 280 2.84 -26.65 -10.73
C LYS A 280 4.20 -27.27 -11.05
N ASP A 281 4.37 -28.56 -10.80
CA ASP A 281 5.62 -29.24 -11.17
C ASP A 281 5.77 -29.37 -12.70
N PRO A 282 6.99 -29.23 -13.24
CA PRO A 282 7.26 -29.40 -14.67
C PRO A 282 7.13 -30.87 -15.11
N THR A 283 6.89 -31.08 -16.39
CA THR A 283 6.96 -32.40 -17.05
C THR A 283 8.12 -32.42 -18.07
N CYS A 284 8.29 -33.51 -18.82
CA CYS A 284 9.31 -33.59 -19.87
C CYS A 284 9.17 -32.48 -20.93
N THR A 285 7.94 -32.06 -21.22
CA THR A 285 7.61 -31.11 -22.30
C THR A 285 6.99 -29.80 -21.80
N GLU A 286 6.23 -29.83 -20.69
CA GLU A 286 5.63 -28.63 -20.10
C GLU A 286 6.51 -28.02 -19.00
N LYS A 287 6.67 -26.70 -19.06
CA LYS A 287 7.22 -25.91 -17.95
C LYS A 287 6.26 -25.94 -16.75
N GLY A 288 6.84 -25.88 -15.56
CA GLY A 288 6.13 -25.69 -14.31
C GLY A 288 6.30 -24.27 -13.77
N ASN A 289 5.86 -24.05 -12.53
CA ASN A 289 6.11 -22.84 -11.75
C ASN A 289 6.30 -23.18 -10.27
N ILE A 290 7.07 -22.37 -9.56
CA ILE A 290 7.11 -22.39 -8.09
C ILE A 290 5.78 -21.86 -7.52
N GLU A 291 5.58 -21.98 -6.21
CA GLU A 291 4.56 -21.19 -5.52
C GLU A 291 5.02 -19.72 -5.46
N TYR A 292 4.12 -18.79 -5.79
CA TYR A 292 4.39 -17.34 -5.72
C TYR A 292 3.08 -16.56 -5.53
N TRP A 293 3.19 -15.27 -5.22
CA TRP A 293 2.08 -14.33 -5.22
C TRP A 293 2.24 -13.35 -6.38
N TYR A 294 1.16 -13.07 -7.10
CA TYR A 294 1.12 -12.09 -8.18
C TYR A 294 0.20 -10.94 -7.80
N CYS A 295 0.68 -9.70 -7.95
CA CYS A 295 -0.13 -8.51 -7.72
C CYS A 295 -0.67 -7.98 -9.04
N GLU A 296 -1.99 -8.06 -9.25
CA GLU A 296 -2.58 -7.81 -10.58
C GLU A 296 -2.43 -6.35 -11.05
N ALA A 297 -2.49 -5.38 -10.13
CA ALA A 297 -2.44 -3.96 -10.47
C ALA A 297 -1.01 -3.45 -10.70
N CYS A 298 -0.06 -3.70 -9.78
CA CYS A 298 1.35 -3.38 -10.03
C CYS A 298 2.09 -4.34 -11.00
N ARG A 299 1.48 -5.48 -11.38
CA ARG A 299 2.01 -6.52 -12.30
C ARG A 299 3.35 -7.13 -11.90
N LYS A 300 3.59 -7.29 -10.59
CA LYS A 300 4.82 -7.89 -10.03
C LYS A 300 4.56 -9.24 -9.38
N TYR A 301 5.62 -10.02 -9.25
CA TYR A 301 5.64 -11.35 -8.66
C TYR A 301 6.40 -11.29 -7.32
N PHE A 302 6.03 -12.13 -6.36
CA PHE A 302 6.59 -12.10 -5.01
C PHE A 302 6.71 -13.51 -4.41
N GLN A 303 7.70 -13.72 -3.56
CA GLN A 303 7.97 -15.00 -2.91
C GLN A 303 7.14 -15.24 -1.63
N ASP A 304 6.54 -14.21 -1.06
CA ASP A 304 5.89 -14.23 0.25
C ASP A 304 4.52 -13.52 0.24
N GLU A 305 3.59 -13.98 1.06
CA GLU A 305 2.23 -13.39 1.19
C GLU A 305 2.23 -11.91 1.61
N ALA A 306 3.25 -11.46 2.35
CA ALA A 306 3.41 -10.06 2.73
C ALA A 306 3.98 -9.18 1.61
N LEU A 307 4.32 -9.77 0.46
CA LEU A 307 4.84 -9.11 -0.75
C LEU A 307 6.09 -8.25 -0.48
N THR A 308 6.97 -8.73 0.39
CA THR A 308 8.23 -8.05 0.74
C THR A 308 9.42 -8.49 -0.12
N LYS A 309 9.31 -9.62 -0.82
CA LYS A 309 10.37 -10.21 -1.66
C LYS A 309 9.90 -10.30 -3.11
N GLU A 310 10.15 -9.24 -3.87
CA GLU A 310 9.88 -9.20 -5.31
C GLU A 310 10.69 -10.27 -6.07
N LEU A 311 10.04 -10.92 -7.02
CA LEU A 311 10.59 -11.88 -7.98
C LEU A 311 10.40 -11.32 -9.40
N LYS A 312 11.29 -11.70 -10.31
CA LYS A 312 11.07 -11.54 -11.74
C LYS A 312 10.19 -12.66 -12.27
N GLN A 313 9.52 -12.43 -13.41
CA GLN A 313 8.65 -13.44 -14.02
C GLN A 313 9.42 -14.74 -14.33
N GLU A 314 10.62 -14.63 -14.86
CA GLU A 314 11.48 -15.77 -15.18
C GLU A 314 11.90 -16.60 -13.96
N GLU A 315 11.97 -16.00 -12.77
CA GLU A 315 12.30 -16.69 -11.50
C GLU A 315 11.12 -17.52 -10.98
N THR A 316 9.89 -17.22 -11.43
CA THR A 316 8.70 -18.03 -11.11
C THR A 316 8.62 -19.34 -11.91
N ILE A 317 9.36 -19.45 -13.01
CA ILE A 317 9.21 -20.52 -14.01
C ILE A 317 10.16 -21.68 -13.68
N LEU A 318 9.61 -22.89 -13.57
CA LEU A 318 10.41 -24.12 -13.54
C LEU A 318 10.56 -24.64 -14.98
N PRO A 319 11.80 -24.84 -15.49
CA PRO A 319 12.00 -25.40 -16.82
C PRO A 319 11.40 -26.81 -16.91
N ALA A 320 10.95 -27.20 -18.10
CA ALA A 320 10.58 -28.59 -18.38
C ALA A 320 11.77 -29.51 -18.04
N THR A 321 11.51 -30.70 -17.50
CA THR A 321 12.56 -31.62 -17.05
C THR A 321 13.40 -32.16 -18.21
N GLY A 322 12.92 -32.01 -19.45
CA GLY A 322 13.45 -32.68 -20.63
C GLY A 322 13.19 -34.18 -20.61
N HIS A 323 13.63 -34.85 -21.67
CA HIS A 323 13.62 -36.30 -21.76
C HIS A 323 14.98 -36.85 -21.33
N ASN A 324 14.99 -37.73 -20.33
CA ASN A 324 16.13 -38.60 -20.06
C ASN A 324 15.96 -39.87 -20.91
N LEU A 325 16.63 -39.91 -22.08
CA LEU A 325 16.45 -40.97 -23.06
C LEU A 325 17.50 -42.07 -22.92
N THR A 326 17.02 -43.32 -22.84
CA THR A 326 17.83 -44.52 -23.02
C THR A 326 17.68 -45.01 -24.46
N LYS A 327 18.79 -45.12 -25.19
CA LYS A 327 18.82 -45.70 -26.53
C LYS A 327 18.67 -47.22 -26.46
N VAL A 328 17.87 -47.78 -27.37
CA VAL A 328 17.76 -49.22 -27.63
C VAL A 328 18.19 -49.47 -29.08
N ASP A 329 19.27 -50.21 -29.27
CA ASP A 329 19.81 -50.53 -30.59
C ASP A 329 18.88 -51.47 -31.38
N GLU A 330 18.95 -51.37 -32.72
CA GLU A 330 18.22 -52.26 -33.64
C GLU A 330 18.54 -53.73 -33.36
N LYS A 331 17.50 -54.55 -33.27
CA LYS A 331 17.62 -56.01 -33.18
C LYS A 331 16.87 -56.66 -34.33
N LYS A 332 17.59 -57.37 -35.19
CA LYS A 332 16.97 -58.05 -36.34
C LYS A 332 16.02 -59.17 -35.89
N PRO A 333 14.85 -59.33 -36.55
CA PRO A 333 13.94 -60.44 -36.27
C PRO A 333 14.58 -61.78 -36.65
N THR A 334 14.14 -62.83 -35.98
CA THR A 334 14.50 -64.22 -36.27
C THR A 334 13.23 -65.05 -36.51
N VAL A 335 13.36 -66.33 -36.84
CA VAL A 335 12.19 -67.22 -36.97
C VAL A 335 11.55 -67.58 -35.62
N ASP A 336 12.24 -67.34 -34.50
CA ASP A 336 11.79 -67.72 -33.14
C ASP A 336 11.50 -66.52 -32.22
N ALA A 337 11.97 -65.31 -32.57
CA ALA A 337 11.76 -64.08 -31.82
C ALA A 337 11.59 -62.86 -32.73
N ALA A 338 10.72 -61.94 -32.32
CA ALA A 338 10.59 -60.62 -32.90
C ALA A 338 11.89 -59.80 -32.74
N GLY A 339 12.09 -58.86 -33.66
CA GLY A 339 13.12 -57.83 -33.59
C GLY A 339 12.55 -56.49 -33.12
N ASN A 340 13.38 -55.46 -33.15
CA ASN A 340 12.98 -54.07 -32.97
C ASN A 340 13.81 -53.15 -33.87
N ILE A 341 13.23 -52.01 -34.27
CA ILE A 341 13.99 -50.90 -34.84
C ILE A 341 14.92 -50.28 -33.78
N GLU A 342 15.82 -49.39 -34.19
CA GLU A 342 16.48 -48.49 -33.25
C GLU A 342 15.46 -47.46 -32.72
N TYR A 343 15.44 -47.22 -31.40
CA TYR A 343 14.56 -46.24 -30.76
C TYR A 343 15.14 -45.71 -29.45
N TRP A 344 14.54 -44.66 -28.91
CA TRP A 344 14.87 -44.07 -27.61
C TRP A 344 13.65 -44.16 -26.68
N TYR A 345 13.86 -44.49 -25.42
CA TYR A 345 12.82 -44.61 -24.40
C TYR A 345 13.08 -43.60 -23.27
N CYS A 346 12.05 -42.84 -22.89
CA CYS A 346 12.12 -41.90 -21.77
C CYS A 346 11.51 -42.52 -20.50
N GLU A 347 12.35 -42.80 -19.50
CA GLU A 347 11.91 -43.36 -18.21
C GLU A 347 11.01 -42.39 -17.42
N VAL A 348 11.11 -41.08 -17.68
CA VAL A 348 10.38 -40.03 -16.93
C VAL A 348 8.91 -39.97 -17.36
N CYS A 349 8.61 -40.11 -18.65
CA CYS A 349 7.24 -40.07 -19.18
C CYS A 349 6.72 -41.40 -19.74
N ASN A 350 7.53 -42.46 -19.74
CA ASN A 350 7.23 -43.79 -20.28
C ASN A 350 6.84 -43.77 -21.77
N LYS A 351 7.47 -42.90 -22.56
CA LYS A 351 7.24 -42.73 -24.01
C LYS A 351 8.44 -43.18 -24.84
N TYR A 352 8.17 -43.52 -26.10
CA TYR A 352 9.15 -43.99 -27.08
C TYR A 352 9.32 -42.95 -28.18
N PHE A 353 10.51 -42.87 -28.76
CA PHE A 353 10.87 -41.90 -29.79
C PHE A 353 11.74 -42.56 -30.86
N SER A 354 11.56 -42.16 -32.13
CA SER A 354 12.39 -42.64 -33.23
C SER A 354 13.68 -41.83 -33.43
N ASP A 355 13.95 -40.84 -32.58
CA ASP A 355 15.15 -39.99 -32.63
C ASP A 355 15.67 -39.61 -31.22
N GLU A 356 16.96 -39.27 -31.17
CA GLU A 356 17.70 -38.90 -29.95
C GLU A 356 17.26 -37.58 -29.31
N LYS A 357 16.47 -36.75 -30.00
CA LYS A 357 16.02 -35.46 -29.49
C LYS A 357 14.59 -35.48 -28.93
N ALA A 358 13.91 -36.64 -29.02
CA ALA A 358 12.49 -36.79 -28.73
C ALA A 358 11.57 -35.89 -29.60
N GLU A 359 11.97 -35.58 -30.85
CA GLU A 359 11.15 -34.78 -31.77
C GLU A 359 9.97 -35.61 -32.35
N HIS A 360 10.12 -36.93 -32.49
CA HIS A 360 9.12 -37.85 -33.07
C HIS A 360 8.74 -38.95 -32.07
N GLU A 361 7.62 -38.76 -31.37
CA GLU A 361 7.01 -39.77 -30.49
C GLU A 361 6.43 -40.94 -31.30
N ILE A 362 6.68 -42.16 -30.84
CA ILE A 362 6.16 -43.42 -31.40
C ILE A 362 5.55 -44.29 -30.28
N THR A 363 4.75 -45.29 -30.65
CA THR A 363 4.23 -46.28 -29.70
C THR A 363 5.24 -47.40 -29.44
N LEU A 364 5.01 -48.21 -28.40
CA LEU A 364 5.81 -49.43 -28.20
C LEU A 364 5.63 -50.39 -29.38
N GLU A 365 4.42 -50.49 -29.91
CA GLU A 365 4.05 -51.32 -31.05
C GLU A 365 4.84 -50.96 -32.31
N ASP A 366 5.05 -49.66 -32.58
CA ASP A 366 5.86 -49.17 -33.71
C ASP A 366 7.35 -49.58 -33.59
N THR A 367 7.84 -49.86 -32.38
CA THR A 367 9.22 -50.34 -32.19
C THR A 367 9.43 -51.77 -32.68
N ILE A 368 8.37 -52.59 -32.78
CA ILE A 368 8.46 -54.04 -32.90
C ILE A 368 8.52 -54.48 -34.37
N ILE A 369 9.57 -55.23 -34.73
CA ILE A 369 9.67 -55.91 -36.02
C ILE A 369 9.19 -57.35 -35.84
N ALA A 370 8.08 -57.72 -36.47
CA ALA A 370 7.53 -59.07 -36.38
C ALA A 370 8.54 -60.16 -36.80
N LYS A 371 8.44 -61.34 -36.15
CA LYS A 371 9.31 -62.51 -36.42
C LYS A 371 9.23 -62.97 -37.88
N LEU A 372 10.30 -63.60 -38.36
CA LEU A 372 10.40 -64.09 -39.73
C LEU A 372 9.45 -65.28 -39.98
N PRO A 373 8.85 -65.40 -41.18
CA PRO A 373 7.96 -66.51 -41.52
C PRO A 373 8.62 -67.89 -41.39
N LYS A 374 7.92 -68.84 -40.74
CA LYS A 374 8.40 -70.20 -40.45
C LYS A 374 7.33 -71.23 -40.78
N PHE A 375 7.67 -72.33 -41.44
CA PHE A 375 6.73 -73.45 -41.61
C PHE A 375 6.43 -74.12 -40.26
N VAL A 376 5.15 -74.21 -39.92
CA VAL A 376 4.63 -75.04 -38.81
C VAL A 376 4.37 -76.46 -39.31
N SER A 377 3.77 -76.59 -40.50
CA SER A 377 3.48 -77.89 -41.14
C SER A 377 3.27 -77.75 -42.65
N GLY A 378 3.33 -78.88 -43.35
CA GLY A 378 3.04 -78.98 -44.79
C GLY A 378 4.27 -78.91 -45.71
N ALA A 379 5.47 -78.69 -45.20
CA ALA A 379 6.69 -78.84 -45.98
C ALA A 379 6.92 -80.30 -46.39
N ASN A 380 7.38 -80.53 -47.63
CA ASN A 380 7.67 -81.84 -48.23
C ASN A 380 6.47 -82.80 -48.32
N GLN A 381 5.25 -82.27 -48.44
CA GLN A 381 4.06 -83.08 -48.72
C GLN A 381 4.13 -83.78 -50.08
N GLU A 382 3.42 -84.89 -50.22
CA GLU A 382 3.22 -85.60 -51.48
C GLU A 382 1.73 -85.59 -51.87
N TRP A 383 1.45 -85.49 -53.16
CA TRP A 383 0.09 -85.47 -53.70
C TRP A 383 0.02 -86.31 -54.97
N THR A 384 -0.99 -87.17 -55.08
CA THR A 384 -1.17 -88.06 -56.24
C THR A 384 -2.23 -87.48 -57.19
N LYS A 385 -1.91 -87.49 -58.49
CA LYS A 385 -2.72 -86.87 -59.54
C LYS A 385 -4.15 -87.42 -59.60
N GLY A 386 -5.14 -86.52 -59.67
CA GLY A 386 -6.55 -86.84 -59.54
C GLY A 386 -7.05 -87.16 -58.12
N SER A 387 -6.28 -86.85 -57.07
CA SER A 387 -6.79 -86.85 -55.69
C SER A 387 -7.75 -85.67 -55.48
N LYS A 388 -8.79 -85.87 -54.64
CA LYS A 388 -9.77 -84.80 -54.34
C LYS A 388 -9.24 -83.78 -53.33
N ASP A 389 -8.43 -84.23 -52.38
CA ASP A 389 -7.91 -83.40 -51.30
C ASP A 389 -6.79 -82.46 -51.80
N GLY A 390 -6.68 -81.29 -51.19
CA GLY A 390 -5.63 -80.31 -51.47
C GLY A 390 -4.35 -80.53 -50.64
N LEU A 391 -3.32 -79.73 -50.90
CA LEU A 391 -2.11 -79.66 -50.07
C LEU A 391 -2.16 -78.45 -49.14
N THR A 392 -2.12 -78.69 -47.81
CA THR A 392 -2.24 -77.62 -46.80
C THR A 392 -0.90 -77.28 -46.18
N PHE A 393 -0.54 -76.01 -46.22
CA PHE A 393 0.68 -75.45 -45.63
C PHE A 393 0.28 -74.50 -44.51
N LYS A 394 0.94 -74.59 -43.35
CA LYS A 394 0.74 -73.67 -42.23
C LYS A 394 2.02 -72.92 -41.94
N ILE A 395 1.98 -71.60 -42.00
CA ILE A 395 3.08 -70.68 -41.70
C ILE A 395 2.77 -69.93 -40.40
N ASP A 396 3.80 -69.77 -39.55
CA ASP A 396 3.77 -69.07 -38.27
C ASP A 396 3.87 -67.53 -38.46
N THR A 397 2.94 -67.00 -39.25
CA THR A 397 2.82 -65.56 -39.58
C THR A 397 1.34 -65.20 -39.69
N ASP A 398 0.94 -64.02 -39.22
CA ASP A 398 -0.43 -63.52 -39.39
C ASP A 398 -0.77 -63.37 -40.89
N ILE A 399 -2.03 -63.65 -41.23
CA ILE A 399 -2.54 -63.54 -42.61
C ILE A 399 -2.49 -62.09 -43.13
N LYS A 400 -2.54 -61.09 -42.25
CA LYS A 400 -2.37 -59.67 -42.62
C LYS A 400 -1.00 -59.39 -43.26
N GLU A 401 0.00 -60.19 -42.93
CA GLU A 401 1.33 -60.06 -43.52
C GLU A 401 1.44 -60.73 -44.89
N PHE A 402 0.50 -61.59 -45.28
CA PHE A 402 0.58 -62.37 -46.51
C PHE A 402 0.43 -61.47 -47.74
N LYS A 403 1.41 -61.51 -48.64
CA LYS A 403 1.35 -60.83 -49.94
C LYS A 403 0.86 -61.78 -51.03
N LYS A 404 1.53 -62.93 -51.17
CA LYS A 404 1.30 -63.88 -52.25
C LYS A 404 1.98 -65.24 -52.01
N VAL A 405 1.56 -66.22 -52.81
CA VAL A 405 2.19 -67.53 -52.90
C VAL A 405 2.59 -67.82 -54.34
N LEU A 406 3.74 -68.48 -54.52
CA LEU A 406 4.26 -68.88 -55.82
C LEU A 406 4.57 -70.38 -55.83
N VAL A 407 4.31 -71.05 -56.96
CA VAL A 407 4.80 -72.41 -57.25
C VAL A 407 5.74 -72.35 -58.44
N ASP A 408 6.95 -72.88 -58.27
CA ASP A 408 8.07 -72.82 -59.24
C ASP A 408 8.34 -71.41 -59.78
N GLY A 409 8.17 -70.40 -58.91
CA GLY A 409 8.37 -68.99 -59.27
C GLY A 409 7.21 -68.34 -60.03
N LYS A 410 6.11 -69.07 -60.27
CA LYS A 410 4.87 -68.50 -60.83
C LYS A 410 3.90 -68.18 -59.71
N GLU A 411 3.43 -66.94 -59.68
CA GLU A 411 2.42 -66.46 -58.75
C GLU A 411 1.06 -67.16 -59.00
N LEU A 412 0.43 -67.62 -57.92
CA LEU A 412 -0.87 -68.30 -58.00
C LEU A 412 -2.01 -67.29 -58.02
N LYS A 413 -3.14 -67.69 -58.61
CA LYS A 413 -4.40 -66.92 -58.53
C LYS A 413 -5.15 -67.33 -57.27
N ASP A 414 -5.99 -66.44 -56.76
CA ASP A 414 -6.85 -66.72 -55.59
C ASP A 414 -7.86 -67.86 -55.85
N THR A 415 -8.11 -68.21 -57.12
CA THR A 415 -8.87 -69.40 -57.50
C THR A 415 -8.16 -70.72 -57.22
N ASP A 416 -6.83 -70.70 -57.10
CA ASP A 416 -5.96 -71.89 -57.09
C ASP A 416 -5.73 -72.43 -55.66
N TYR A 417 -6.08 -71.65 -54.64
CA TYR A 417 -5.90 -71.99 -53.22
C TYR A 417 -7.05 -71.45 -52.35
N ASP A 418 -7.14 -71.93 -51.11
CA ASP A 418 -7.95 -71.32 -50.04
C ASP A 418 -7.03 -70.89 -48.89
N ILE A 419 -7.34 -69.77 -48.23
CA ILE A 419 -6.51 -69.21 -47.15
C ILE A 419 -7.36 -68.83 -45.91
N LYS A 420 -6.82 -69.04 -44.69
CA LYS A 420 -7.53 -68.80 -43.41
C LYS A 420 -6.65 -68.09 -42.36
N SER A 421 -7.29 -67.41 -41.41
CA SER A 421 -6.66 -66.55 -40.38
C SER A 421 -6.25 -67.28 -39.08
N GLY A 422 -5.52 -66.58 -38.20
CA GLY A 422 -5.01 -67.09 -36.91
C GLY A 422 -3.62 -67.74 -36.99
N SER A 423 -3.25 -68.18 -38.19
CA SER A 423 -1.90 -68.43 -38.70
C SER A 423 -2.09 -68.48 -40.22
N THR A 424 -1.11 -68.17 -41.06
CA THR A 424 -1.28 -68.28 -42.51
C THR A 424 -1.40 -69.75 -42.91
N ILE A 425 -2.63 -70.23 -43.04
CA ILE A 425 -2.98 -71.59 -43.44
C ILE A 425 -3.50 -71.50 -44.86
N LEU A 426 -2.74 -72.04 -45.82
CA LEU A 426 -3.05 -72.02 -47.24
C LEU A 426 -3.18 -73.45 -47.76
N THR A 427 -4.29 -73.76 -48.43
CA THR A 427 -4.54 -75.06 -49.05
C THR A 427 -4.58 -74.91 -50.56
N LEU A 428 -3.61 -75.50 -51.28
CA LEU A 428 -3.64 -75.60 -52.73
C LEU A 428 -4.79 -76.53 -53.15
N LYS A 429 -5.65 -76.07 -54.06
CA LYS A 429 -6.79 -76.86 -54.56
C LYS A 429 -6.30 -77.97 -55.48
N SER A 430 -6.94 -79.14 -55.40
CA SER A 430 -6.69 -80.27 -56.30
C SER A 430 -6.79 -79.89 -57.78
N SER A 431 -7.71 -79.00 -58.14
CA SER A 431 -7.86 -78.45 -59.49
C SER A 431 -6.62 -77.68 -60.00
N PHE A 432 -5.86 -77.04 -59.13
CA PHE A 432 -4.58 -76.41 -59.48
C PHE A 432 -3.46 -77.46 -59.54
N LEU A 433 -3.41 -78.37 -58.55
CA LEU A 433 -2.39 -79.41 -58.46
C LEU A 433 -2.42 -80.37 -59.67
N ASP A 434 -3.59 -80.67 -60.22
CA ASP A 434 -3.74 -81.45 -61.47
C ASP A 434 -3.10 -80.76 -62.70
N THR A 435 -2.90 -79.44 -62.70
CA THR A 435 -2.23 -78.72 -63.79
C THR A 435 -0.71 -78.90 -63.80
N LEU A 436 -0.14 -79.33 -62.67
CA LEU A 436 1.30 -79.53 -62.52
C LEU A 436 1.76 -80.86 -63.16
N SER A 437 3.01 -80.88 -63.61
CA SER A 437 3.71 -82.11 -64.00
C SER A 437 3.91 -83.03 -62.80
N ALA A 438 4.17 -84.33 -63.01
CA ALA A 438 4.75 -85.14 -61.94
C ALA A 438 6.19 -84.69 -61.65
N GLY A 439 6.58 -84.67 -60.38
CA GLY A 439 7.90 -84.21 -59.94
C GLY A 439 7.88 -83.41 -58.63
N LYS A 440 9.03 -82.83 -58.29
CA LYS A 440 9.22 -82.01 -57.09
C LYS A 440 9.05 -80.53 -57.44
N HIS A 441 8.06 -79.90 -56.84
CA HIS A 441 7.70 -78.49 -57.01
C HIS A 441 8.15 -77.67 -55.81
N LYS A 442 8.60 -76.43 -56.05
CA LYS A 442 8.96 -75.47 -54.99
C LYS A 442 7.80 -74.55 -54.73
N ILE A 443 7.39 -74.41 -53.46
CA ILE A 443 6.41 -73.41 -53.02
C ILE A 443 7.12 -72.30 -52.23
N ARG A 444 6.83 -71.05 -52.57
CA ARG A 444 7.32 -69.84 -51.89
C ARG A 444 6.14 -69.04 -51.38
N PHE A 445 6.16 -68.70 -50.09
CA PHE A 445 5.24 -67.76 -49.48
C PHE A 445 5.97 -66.44 -49.26
N GLU A 446 5.36 -65.34 -49.71
CA GLU A 446 5.88 -63.98 -49.52
C GLU A 446 4.97 -63.19 -48.59
N PHE A 447 5.60 -62.50 -47.64
CA PHE A 447 4.96 -61.69 -46.62
C PHE A 447 5.55 -60.27 -46.63
N ASN A 448 4.98 -59.32 -45.89
CA ASN A 448 5.65 -58.04 -45.62
C ASN A 448 6.93 -58.25 -44.78
N THR A 449 6.90 -59.24 -43.88
CA THR A 449 7.99 -59.56 -42.93
C THR A 449 9.11 -60.43 -43.51
N GLY A 450 8.97 -60.94 -44.73
CA GLY A 450 9.97 -61.80 -45.38
C GLY A 450 9.37 -62.86 -46.30
N SER A 451 10.11 -63.92 -46.58
CA SER A 451 9.64 -65.04 -47.40
C SER A 451 10.11 -66.37 -46.84
N VAL A 452 9.30 -67.43 -47.01
CA VAL A 452 9.69 -68.80 -46.64
C VAL A 452 9.38 -69.76 -47.78
N GLU A 453 10.27 -70.73 -48.01
CA GLU A 453 10.16 -71.72 -49.09
C GLU A 453 10.13 -73.16 -48.54
N ALA A 454 9.37 -74.00 -49.22
CA ALA A 454 9.39 -75.45 -49.05
C ALA A 454 9.23 -76.13 -50.41
N TYR A 455 9.19 -77.46 -50.39
CA TYR A 455 8.88 -78.27 -51.56
C TYR A 455 7.65 -79.13 -51.31
N PHE A 456 7.05 -79.62 -52.38
CA PHE A 456 6.08 -80.72 -52.37
C PHE A 456 6.27 -81.57 -53.63
N THR A 457 5.72 -82.78 -53.65
CA THR A 457 5.89 -83.73 -54.77
C THR A 457 4.54 -84.09 -55.37
N VAL A 458 4.39 -83.94 -56.69
CA VAL A 458 3.25 -84.46 -57.46
C VAL A 458 3.62 -85.82 -58.03
N LYS A 459 2.80 -86.84 -57.77
CA LYS A 459 2.97 -88.22 -58.25
C LYS A 459 1.94 -88.55 -59.31
N ASP A 460 2.35 -89.26 -60.36
CA ASP A 460 1.41 -89.82 -61.33
C ASP A 460 0.53 -90.91 -60.70
N LYS A 461 -0.65 -91.09 -61.28
CA LYS A 461 -1.59 -92.13 -60.90
C LYS A 461 -1.18 -93.45 -61.56
N GLU A 462 -0.81 -94.45 -60.76
CA GLU A 462 -0.45 -95.78 -61.27
C GLU A 462 -1.58 -96.36 -62.13
N ASN A 463 -1.25 -96.73 -63.37
CA ASN A 463 -2.19 -97.27 -64.35
C ASN A 463 -1.96 -98.78 -64.49
N SER A 464 -2.94 -99.58 -64.07
CA SER A 464 -2.82 -101.04 -63.99
C SER A 464 -3.40 -101.73 -65.25
N SER A 465 -2.80 -102.87 -65.59
CA SER A 465 -3.20 -103.86 -66.63
C SER A 465 -2.75 -103.54 -68.08
N GLN A 466 -2.20 -104.48 -68.89
CA GLN A 466 -2.05 -105.94 -68.64
C GLN A 466 -1.03 -106.67 -69.58
N THR A 467 -0.31 -107.67 -69.04
CA THR A 467 0.09 -109.00 -69.65
C THR A 467 0.92 -109.08 -70.97
N GLU A 468 1.80 -110.08 -71.24
CA GLU A 468 2.37 -111.20 -70.44
C GLU A 468 3.60 -111.84 -71.14
N SER A 469 4.26 -112.77 -70.41
CA SER A 469 4.94 -114.01 -70.85
C SER A 469 6.41 -114.11 -70.42
N ALA A 470 6.98 -115.25 -70.03
CA ALA A 470 6.54 -116.52 -69.44
C ALA A 470 7.80 -117.41 -69.35
N ASN A 471 8.18 -117.94 -68.18
CA ASN A 471 8.21 -119.40 -68.02
C ASN A 471 8.41 -119.93 -66.59
N THR A 472 7.75 -121.07 -66.40
CA THR A 472 7.66 -122.09 -65.34
C THR A 472 8.81 -122.34 -64.32
N GLY A 473 8.43 -122.85 -63.13
CA GLY A 473 9.35 -123.32 -62.07
C GLY A 473 8.76 -123.56 -60.65
N VAL A 474 7.53 -124.08 -60.49
CA VAL A 474 7.27 -125.44 -59.93
C VAL A 474 7.28 -125.60 -58.37
N GLN A 475 6.07 -125.86 -57.80
CA GLN A 475 5.71 -126.48 -56.47
C GLN A 475 5.54 -125.64 -55.16
N ASN A 476 4.28 -125.59 -54.65
CA ASN A 476 3.76 -126.03 -53.32
C ASN A 476 4.54 -125.75 -51.99
N LYS A 477 3.96 -125.49 -50.79
CA LYS A 477 2.56 -125.32 -50.30
C LYS A 477 2.53 -124.88 -48.79
N TYR A 478 1.49 -124.12 -48.38
CA TYR A 478 0.91 -123.94 -47.00
C TYR A 478 1.64 -123.21 -45.83
N GLY A 479 0.81 -122.57 -44.97
CA GLY A 479 1.12 -121.95 -43.66
C GLY A 479 1.07 -120.40 -43.68
N LEU A 480 0.13 -119.62 -43.12
CA LEU A 480 -0.87 -119.74 -42.02
C LEU A 480 -0.29 -119.64 -40.59
N TRP A 481 -0.42 -118.47 -39.95
CA TRP A 481 -0.58 -118.11 -38.50
C TRP A 481 -0.72 -116.56 -38.46
N ILE A 482 -1.78 -115.87 -37.99
CA ILE A 482 -2.54 -115.82 -36.73
C ILE A 482 -1.89 -114.95 -35.61
N VAL A 483 -2.46 -113.73 -35.45
CA VAL A 483 -2.88 -112.99 -34.21
C VAL A 483 -1.93 -112.84 -33.01
N LEU A 484 -1.86 -111.61 -32.46
CA LEU A 484 -1.87 -111.40 -31.00
C LEU A 484 -2.49 -110.05 -30.53
N LEU A 485 -3.01 -110.09 -29.30
CA LEU A 485 -3.92 -109.19 -28.55
C LEU A 485 -3.49 -109.22 -27.05
N LEU A 486 -3.86 -108.37 -26.09
CA LEU A 486 -4.80 -107.24 -25.88
C LEU A 486 -4.14 -106.35 -24.78
N VAL A 487 -4.10 -105.00 -24.89
CA VAL A 487 -4.87 -104.01 -24.07
C VAL A 487 -4.57 -103.89 -22.55
N ALA A 488 -4.64 -102.63 -22.08
CA ALA A 488 -4.86 -102.14 -20.69
C ALA A 488 -3.75 -102.29 -19.63
N ALA A 489 -3.72 -101.52 -18.52
CA ALA A 489 -4.19 -100.15 -18.20
C ALA A 489 -3.72 -99.76 -16.77
N GLY A 490 -3.79 -98.46 -16.41
CA GLY A 490 -3.59 -97.95 -15.04
C GLY A 490 -2.45 -96.92 -14.92
N GLY A 491 -2.49 -95.91 -14.05
CA GLY A 491 -3.52 -95.54 -13.07
C GLY A 491 -3.34 -94.10 -12.54
N LEU A 492 -4.38 -93.56 -11.91
CA LEU A 492 -4.61 -92.14 -11.59
C LEU A 492 -3.81 -91.53 -10.40
N ALA A 493 -3.69 -90.19 -10.49
CA ALA A 493 -3.87 -89.18 -9.42
C ALA A 493 -2.74 -88.77 -8.45
N GLY A 494 -2.73 -87.46 -8.15
CA GLY A 494 -1.88 -86.77 -7.18
C GLY A 494 -2.19 -85.26 -7.10
N PHE A 495 -3.36 -84.90 -6.57
CA PHE A 495 -3.83 -83.51 -6.43
C PHE A 495 -3.25 -82.82 -5.18
N GLY A 496 -3.09 -81.49 -5.22
CA GLY A 496 -2.76 -80.67 -4.04
C GLY A 496 -3.45 -79.30 -4.10
N ILE A 497 -4.50 -79.11 -3.32
CA ILE A 497 -5.35 -77.90 -3.28
C ILE A 497 -5.10 -77.16 -1.96
N LEU A 498 -5.10 -75.82 -1.94
CA LEU A 498 -6.04 -75.04 -1.10
C LEU A 498 -5.97 -73.52 -1.27
N SER A 499 -7.11 -72.90 -0.98
CA SER A 499 -7.48 -71.52 -1.27
C SER A 499 -7.69 -70.66 -0.01
N LYS A 500 -7.61 -69.33 -0.16
CA LYS A 500 -8.25 -68.27 0.65
C LYS A 500 -7.81 -66.90 0.08
N ARG A 501 -8.53 -65.77 0.15
CA ARG A 501 -9.93 -65.41 0.42
C ARG A 501 -10.02 -63.89 0.18
N ARG A 502 -11.06 -63.46 -0.52
CA ARG A 502 -11.75 -62.14 -0.52
C ARG A 502 -11.42 -61.07 0.57
N LYS A 503 -11.46 -59.80 0.09
CA LYS A 503 -12.18 -58.59 0.61
C LYS A 503 -11.45 -57.47 1.41
N ASN A 504 -11.65 -56.26 0.88
CA ASN A 504 -12.02 -54.97 1.51
C ASN A 504 -10.99 -54.06 2.24
N HIS A 505 -11.09 -52.77 1.87
CA HIS A 505 -10.81 -51.52 2.62
C HIS A 505 -9.55 -51.42 3.50
N LYS A 506 -8.68 -50.46 3.14
CA LYS A 506 -8.89 -49.07 3.58
C LYS A 506 -8.35 -48.08 2.56
#